data_AF-A0A7D6VYR3-F1
#
_entry.id   AF-A0A7D6VYR3-F1
#
_cell.length_a   1.000
_cell.length_b   1.000
_cell.length_c   1.000
_cell.angle_alpha   90.00
_cell.angle_beta   90.00
_cell.angle_gamma   90.00
#
_symmetry.space_group_name_H-M   'P 1'
#
loop_
_entity.id
_entity.type
_entity.pdbx_description
1 polymer ?
#
loop_
_entity_poly.entity_id
_entity_poly.type
_entity_poly.pdbx_seq_one_letter_code
_entity_poly.pdbx_strand_id
1 'polypeptide(L)'
;MNKKKKGFTLIELIAVIAIIGILAAVLVPRVSNYINEAKKTKVVAQARTVVMTVEAYNAKSDTPATSTDVKGLPAAVKTSGGATEAEFTKDTSLVEDLTLAQCKLIVNEGATFTLTNGKPTNIATS
;
A
#
# COMPACT_ATOMS: atom_id res chain seq x y z
N MET A 1 51.96 -31.26 -9.22
CA MET A 1 51.48 -30.17 -10.11
C MET A 1 50.74 -29.15 -9.25
N ASN A 2 51.47 -28.17 -8.67
CA ASN A 2 50.90 -27.29 -7.65
C ASN A 2 50.32 -26.04 -8.31
N LYS A 3 48.99 -26.00 -8.47
CA LYS A 3 48.26 -24.81 -8.92
C LYS A 3 48.40 -23.72 -7.84
N LYS A 4 49.13 -22.64 -8.14
CA LYS A 4 49.14 -21.44 -7.28
C LYS A 4 47.72 -20.92 -7.21
N LYS A 5 47.07 -21.04 -6.04
CA LYS A 5 45.79 -20.35 -5.80
C LYS A 5 46.09 -18.86 -5.73
N LYS A 6 45.65 -18.09 -6.73
CA LYS A 6 45.62 -16.63 -6.64
C LYS A 6 44.56 -16.27 -5.59
N GLY A 7 45.02 -15.78 -4.44
CA GLY A 7 44.14 -15.19 -3.43
C GLY A 7 43.68 -13.81 -3.87
N PHE A 8 42.46 -13.44 -3.47
CA PHE A 8 41.92 -12.10 -3.63
C PHE A 8 42.78 -11.12 -2.81
N THR A 9 43.09 -9.95 -3.35
CA THR A 9 43.89 -8.96 -2.63
C THR A 9 43.01 -8.15 -1.69
N LEU A 10 43.55 -7.74 -0.53
CA LEU A 10 42.82 -6.88 0.41
C LEU A 10 42.42 -5.54 -0.21
N ILE A 11 43.23 -5.02 -1.14
CA ILE A 11 42.93 -3.77 -1.84
C ILE A 11 41.72 -3.90 -2.77
N GLU A 12 41.54 -5.03 -3.45
CA GLU A 12 40.34 -5.30 -4.25
C GLU A 12 39.09 -5.32 -3.38
N LEU A 13 39.18 -5.92 -2.18
CA LEU A 13 38.05 -5.95 -1.25
C LEU A 13 37.69 -4.54 -0.74
N ILE A 14 38.69 -3.72 -0.40
CA ILE A 14 38.50 -2.36 0.12
C ILE A 14 37.88 -1.45 -0.95
N ALA A 15 38.34 -1.52 -2.20
CA ALA A 15 37.77 -0.74 -3.28
C ALA A 15 36.29 -1.12 -3.54
N VAL A 16 35.93 -2.40 -3.46
CA VAL A 16 34.55 -2.87 -3.66
C VAL A 16 33.62 -2.38 -2.55
N ILE A 17 33.99 -2.51 -1.28
CA ILE A 17 33.13 -2.03 -0.18
C ILE A 17 33.01 -0.50 -0.20
N ALA A 18 34.03 0.22 -0.67
CA ALA A 18 33.96 1.67 -0.83
C ALA A 18 32.93 2.07 -1.89
N ILE A 19 32.93 1.41 -3.06
CA ILE A 19 31.93 1.66 -4.12
C ILE A 19 30.52 1.27 -3.66
N ILE A 20 30.36 0.10 -3.03
CA ILE A 20 29.06 -0.34 -2.48
C ILE A 20 28.55 0.65 -1.42
N GLY A 21 29.43 1.17 -0.57
CA GLY A 21 29.08 2.18 0.43
C GLY A 21 28.51 3.46 -0.18
N ILE A 22 29.13 3.98 -1.24
CA ILE A 22 28.65 5.17 -1.97
C ILE A 22 27.29 4.90 -2.62
N LEU A 23 27.14 3.75 -3.29
CA LEU A 23 25.87 3.38 -3.93
C LEU A 23 24.75 3.20 -2.90
N ALA A 24 25.03 2.53 -1.79
CA ALA A 24 24.07 2.30 -0.72
C ALA A 24 23.59 3.62 -0.09
N ALA A 25 24.50 4.56 0.16
CA ALA A 25 24.15 5.87 0.73
C ALA A 25 23.13 6.64 -0.12
N VAL A 26 23.24 6.56 -1.45
CA VAL A 26 22.32 7.22 -2.37
C VAL A 26 21.05 6.41 -2.61
N LEU A 27 21.14 5.07 -2.57
CA LEU A 27 20.04 4.17 -2.89
C LEU A 27 18.96 4.12 -1.80
N VAL A 28 19.36 4.09 -0.52
CA VAL A 28 18.44 3.95 0.63
C VAL A 28 17.33 5.03 0.64
N PRO A 29 17.62 6.34 0.58
CA PRO A 29 16.56 7.36 0.61
C PRO A 29 15.68 7.32 -0.65
N ARG A 30 16.25 7.00 -1.81
CA ARG A 30 15.51 6.90 -3.08
C ARG A 30 14.49 5.76 -3.04
N VAL A 31 14.91 4.58 -2.58
CA VAL A 31 14.03 3.41 -2.47
C VAL A 31 12.94 3.66 -1.44
N SER A 32 13.27 4.27 -0.30
CA SER A 32 12.27 4.61 0.73
C SER A 32 11.16 5.54 0.19
N ASN A 33 11.54 6.61 -0.51
CA ASN A 33 10.59 7.53 -1.14
C ASN A 33 9.73 6.82 -2.19
N TYR A 34 10.34 5.99 -3.05
CA TYR A 34 9.61 5.23 -4.06
C TYR A 34 8.57 4.28 -3.45
N ILE A 35 8.93 3.57 -2.37
CA ILE A 35 8.00 2.69 -1.65
C ILE A 35 6.85 3.50 -1.03
N ASN A 36 7.12 4.68 -0.49
CA ASN A 36 6.08 5.53 0.07
C ASN A 36 5.09 6.04 -0.99
N GLU A 37 5.57 6.47 -2.16
CA GLU A 37 4.71 6.89 -3.27
C GLU A 37 3.89 5.70 -3.83
N ALA A 38 4.50 4.52 -3.93
CA ALA A 38 3.80 3.30 -4.30
C ALA A 38 2.69 2.95 -3.28
N LYS A 39 2.96 3.11 -1.97
CA LYS A 39 1.96 2.93 -0.91
C LYS A 39 0.82 3.94 -1.01
N LYS A 40 1.10 5.22 -1.26
CA LYS A 40 0.05 6.24 -1.47
C LYS A 40 -0.87 5.86 -2.64
N THR A 41 -0.28 5.44 -3.75
CA THR A 41 -1.04 4.97 -4.92
C THR A 41 -1.91 3.76 -4.58
N LYS A 42 -1.37 2.80 -3.80
CA LYS A 42 -2.14 1.64 -3.31
C LYS A 42 -3.29 2.06 -2.41
N VAL A 43 -3.08 2.99 -1.46
CA VAL A 43 -4.15 3.51 -0.59
C VAL A 43 -5.30 4.07 -1.41
N VAL A 44 -5.02 4.91 -2.41
CA VAL A 44 -6.07 5.46 -3.30
C VAL A 44 -6.82 4.36 -4.03
N ALA A 45 -6.11 3.36 -4.57
CA ALA A 45 -6.73 2.24 -5.27
C ALA A 45 -7.60 1.36 -4.34
N GLN A 46 -7.16 1.11 -3.10
CA GLN A 46 -7.90 0.36 -2.10
C GLN A 46 -9.14 1.15 -1.64
N ALA A 47 -8.97 2.43 -1.28
CA ALA A 47 -10.06 3.31 -0.89
C ALA A 47 -11.13 3.43 -1.98
N ARG A 48 -10.71 3.60 -3.25
CA ARG A 48 -11.62 3.65 -4.41
C ARG A 48 -12.47 2.42 -4.48
N THR A 49 -11.86 1.27 -4.27
CA THR A 49 -12.63 0.07 -4.44
C THR A 49 -13.53 -0.23 -3.25
N VAL A 50 -13.12 0.09 -2.02
CA VAL A 50 -14.03 0.04 -0.87
C VAL A 50 -15.28 0.88 -1.12
N VAL A 51 -15.11 2.10 -1.65
CA VAL A 51 -16.25 2.96 -1.99
C VAL A 51 -17.14 2.31 -3.05
N MET A 52 -16.54 1.83 -4.15
CA MET A 52 -17.28 1.17 -5.22
C MET A 52 -18.01 -0.11 -4.77
N THR A 53 -17.40 -0.94 -3.93
CA THR A 53 -18.02 -2.20 -3.46
C THR A 53 -19.17 -1.92 -2.52
N VAL A 54 -19.03 -0.94 -1.63
CA VAL A 54 -20.13 -0.50 -0.76
C VAL A 54 -21.28 0.09 -1.58
N GLU A 55 -20.99 0.91 -2.59
CA GLU A 55 -22.01 1.47 -3.47
C GLU A 55 -22.72 0.38 -4.29
N ALA A 56 -21.97 -0.56 -4.86
CA ALA A 56 -22.52 -1.68 -5.61
C ALA A 56 -23.38 -2.60 -4.72
N TYR A 57 -22.95 -2.86 -3.49
CA TYR A 57 -23.72 -3.64 -2.52
C TYR A 57 -25.02 -2.92 -2.16
N ASN A 58 -24.95 -1.63 -1.83
CA ASN A 58 -26.12 -0.83 -1.47
C ASN A 58 -27.12 -0.68 -2.63
N ALA A 59 -26.65 -0.75 -3.89
CA ALA A 59 -27.52 -0.73 -5.05
C ALA A 59 -28.30 -2.04 -5.27
N LYS A 60 -27.83 -3.17 -4.71
CA LYS A 60 -28.44 -4.50 -4.89
C LYS A 60 -29.12 -5.04 -3.64
N SER A 61 -28.80 -4.51 -2.46
CA SER A 61 -29.33 -4.96 -1.17
C SER A 61 -30.48 -4.07 -0.71
N ASP A 62 -31.58 -4.69 -0.28
CA ASP A 62 -32.69 -3.99 0.41
C ASP A 62 -32.26 -3.45 1.80
N THR A 63 -31.10 -3.88 2.29
CA THR A 63 -30.49 -3.40 3.54
C THR A 63 -29.12 -2.76 3.24
N PRO A 64 -29.02 -1.42 3.26
CA PRO A 64 -27.76 -0.74 3.04
C PRO A 64 -26.73 -1.06 4.13
N ALA A 65 -25.45 -1.10 3.77
CA ALA A 65 -24.36 -1.15 4.73
C ALA A 65 -24.33 0.16 5.53
N THR A 66 -24.53 0.08 6.85
CA THR A 66 -24.61 1.23 7.76
C THR A 66 -23.32 1.50 8.53
N SER A 67 -22.29 0.67 8.36
CA SER A 67 -21.03 0.85 9.09
C SER A 67 -20.29 2.11 8.63
N THR A 68 -19.78 2.85 9.60
CA THR A 68 -18.92 4.02 9.38
C THR A 68 -17.50 3.63 9.00
N ASP A 69 -17.05 2.43 9.37
CA ASP A 69 -15.65 2.00 9.29
C ASP A 69 -15.47 0.85 8.29
N VAL A 70 -14.34 0.82 7.60
CA VAL A 70 -14.02 -0.26 6.65
C VAL A 70 -13.99 -1.61 7.37
N LYS A 71 -13.38 -1.66 8.55
CA LYS A 71 -13.36 -2.83 9.43
C LYS A 71 -14.74 -3.20 10.00
N GLY A 72 -15.77 -2.37 9.88
CA GLY A 72 -17.12 -2.64 10.37
C GLY A 72 -18.12 -3.10 9.31
N LEU A 73 -17.78 -2.98 8.02
CA LEU A 73 -18.65 -3.39 6.90
C LEU A 73 -19.11 -4.87 6.97
N PRO A 74 -20.29 -5.25 6.44
CA PRO A 74 -20.73 -6.64 6.49
C PRO A 74 -19.78 -7.57 5.73
N ALA A 75 -19.72 -8.85 6.12
CA ALA A 75 -18.86 -9.84 5.48
C ALA A 75 -19.11 -9.91 3.97
N ALA A 76 -20.36 -9.86 3.49
CA ALA A 76 -20.65 -9.83 2.05
C ALA A 76 -20.03 -8.63 1.29
N VAL A 77 -19.66 -7.56 1.99
CA VAL A 77 -18.89 -6.41 1.46
C VAL A 77 -17.38 -6.59 1.69
N LYS A 78 -16.98 -7.36 2.70
CA LYS A 78 -15.58 -7.64 3.12
C LYS A 78 -15.00 -8.96 2.60
N THR A 79 -15.80 -9.88 2.09
CA THR A 79 -15.39 -11.27 1.85
C THR A 79 -14.52 -11.33 0.62
N SER A 80 -13.24 -11.59 0.89
CA SER A 80 -12.46 -12.57 0.18
C SER A 80 -13.29 -13.82 -0.12
N GLY A 81 -13.65 -14.01 -1.39
CA GLY A 81 -14.11 -15.30 -1.93
C GLY A 81 -15.59 -15.61 -1.71
N GLY A 82 -16.41 -15.27 -2.70
CA GLY A 82 -17.76 -15.81 -2.81
C GLY A 82 -18.56 -15.20 -3.96
N ALA A 83 -18.02 -15.20 -5.17
CA ALA A 83 -18.60 -14.53 -6.33
C ALA A 83 -20.11 -14.79 -6.49
N THR A 84 -20.89 -13.70 -6.41
CA THR A 84 -21.87 -13.40 -7.47
C THR A 84 -21.32 -12.28 -8.36
N GLU A 85 -20.41 -12.72 -9.22
CA GLU A 85 -20.02 -12.19 -10.53
C GLU A 85 -19.73 -10.68 -10.63
N ALA A 86 -18.79 -10.22 -9.81
CA ALA A 86 -17.66 -9.36 -10.18
C ALA A 86 -16.94 -8.96 -8.89
N GLU A 87 -16.50 -9.94 -8.10
CA GLU A 87 -16.12 -9.72 -6.71
C GLU A 87 -14.62 -9.53 -6.48
N PHE A 88 -14.38 -8.66 -5.50
CA PHE A 88 -13.15 -7.96 -5.24
C PHE A 88 -12.17 -8.80 -4.42
N THR A 89 -11.17 -9.37 -5.08
CA THR A 89 -10.00 -10.02 -4.46
C THR A 89 -8.87 -9.03 -4.20
N LYS A 90 -9.14 -7.90 -3.54
CA LYS A 90 -8.10 -6.88 -3.32
C LYS A 90 -7.96 -6.55 -1.85
N ASP A 91 -6.73 -6.78 -1.40
CA ASP A 91 -6.12 -6.28 -0.18
C ASP A 91 -6.67 -4.91 0.23
N THR A 92 -7.24 -4.80 1.43
CA THR A 92 -7.68 -3.55 2.09
C THR A 92 -6.82 -3.20 3.30
N SER A 93 -5.65 -3.84 3.48
CA SER A 93 -4.82 -3.71 4.69
C SER A 93 -4.31 -2.29 4.97
N LEU A 94 -4.23 -1.45 3.94
CA LEU A 94 -3.80 -0.05 4.12
C LEU A 94 -4.98 0.87 4.45
N VAL A 95 -6.23 0.40 4.33
CA VAL A 95 -7.44 1.21 4.52
C VAL A 95 -8.39 0.64 5.56
N GLU A 96 -8.04 -0.47 6.20
CA GLU A 96 -8.89 -1.19 7.17
C GLU A 96 -9.30 -0.33 8.37
N ASP A 97 -8.42 0.58 8.81
CA ASP A 97 -8.63 1.44 9.98
C ASP A 97 -9.31 2.77 9.62
N LEU A 98 -9.69 2.97 8.35
CA LEU A 98 -10.32 4.19 7.87
C LEU A 98 -11.84 4.13 8.00
N THR A 99 -12.44 5.32 8.06
CA THR A 99 -13.89 5.46 7.86
C THR A 99 -14.23 5.46 6.36
N LEU A 100 -15.45 5.07 6.01
CA LEU A 100 -15.95 5.15 4.65
C LEU A 100 -15.95 6.60 4.13
N ALA A 101 -16.19 7.58 5.01
CA ALA A 101 -16.09 9.00 4.69
C ALA A 101 -14.65 9.38 4.31
N GLN A 102 -13.65 8.91 5.06
CA GLN A 102 -12.24 9.11 4.73
C GLN A 102 -11.86 8.45 3.40
N CYS A 103 -12.36 7.25 3.11
CA CYS A 103 -12.15 6.62 1.81
C CYS A 103 -12.78 7.44 0.67
N LYS A 104 -13.97 8.03 0.87
CA LYS A 104 -14.60 8.91 -0.12
C LYS A 104 -13.80 10.19 -0.35
N LEU A 105 -13.26 10.82 0.70
CA LEU A 105 -12.37 11.99 0.59
C LEU A 105 -11.13 11.69 -0.24
N ILE A 106 -10.46 10.55 0.03
CA ILE A 106 -9.28 10.10 -0.71
C ILE A 106 -9.57 9.92 -2.21
N VAL A 107 -10.78 9.48 -2.55
CA VAL A 107 -11.15 9.12 -3.93
C VAL A 107 -11.65 10.31 -4.73
N ASN A 108 -12.44 11.19 -4.12
CA ASN A 108 -13.20 12.22 -4.84
C ASN A 108 -12.64 13.64 -4.69
N GLU A 109 -11.92 13.96 -3.61
CA GLU A 109 -11.63 15.35 -3.25
C GLU A 109 -10.16 15.76 -3.28
N GLY A 110 -9.28 14.96 -3.91
CA GLY A 110 -7.85 15.28 -3.94
C GLY A 110 -7.27 15.40 -2.52
N ALA A 111 -7.80 14.60 -1.58
CA ALA A 111 -7.43 14.69 -0.18
C ALA A 111 -5.92 14.50 0.00
N THR A 112 -5.34 15.32 0.87
CA THR A 112 -3.96 15.14 1.32
C THR A 112 -3.96 14.17 2.51
N PHE A 113 -2.98 13.27 2.53
CA PHE A 113 -2.80 12.34 3.63
C PHE A 113 -1.32 12.03 3.81
N THR A 114 -0.94 11.74 5.06
CA THR A 114 0.42 11.31 5.41
C THR A 114 0.43 9.82 5.72
N LEU A 115 1.54 9.15 5.38
CA LEU A 115 1.72 7.75 5.75
C LEU A 115 2.46 7.67 7.09
N THR A 116 1.76 7.23 8.13
CA THR A 116 2.36 6.90 9.43
C THR A 116 2.39 5.38 9.56
N ASN A 117 3.57 4.80 9.78
CA ASN A 117 3.76 3.34 9.83
C ASN A 117 3.23 2.59 8.58
N GLY A 118 3.21 3.26 7.42
CA GLY A 118 2.71 2.69 6.17
C GLY A 118 1.19 2.73 5.99
N LYS A 119 0.43 3.25 6.96
CA LYS A 119 -1.02 3.47 6.86
C LYS A 119 -1.33 4.98 6.70
N PRO A 120 -2.39 5.35 5.97
CA PRO A 120 -2.79 6.74 5.80
C PRO A 120 -3.36 7.34 7.09
N THR A 121 -2.96 8.58 7.37
CA THR A 121 -3.34 9.38 8.54
C THR A 121 -3.47 10.85 8.13
N ASN A 122 -4.07 11.68 8.98
CA ASN A 122 -4.27 13.13 8.72
C ASN A 122 -4.94 13.40 7.37
N ILE A 123 -6.05 12.70 7.10
CA ILE A 123 -6.80 12.84 5.85
C ILE A 123 -7.62 14.12 5.93
N ALA A 124 -7.29 15.08 5.07
CA ALA A 124 -7.99 16.34 4.96
C ALA A 124 -8.19 16.71 3.50
N THR A 125 -9.24 17.47 3.22
CA THR A 125 -9.42 18.15 1.93
C THR A 125 -8.27 19.14 1.73
N SER A 126 -7.78 19.28 0.49
CA SER A 126 -6.72 20.25 0.15
C SER A 126 -7.11 21.69 0.49
#